data_AF-R6HB67-F1
#
_entry.id   AF-R6HB67-F1
#
_cell.length_a   1.000
_cell.length_b   1.000
_cell.length_c   1.000
_cell.angle_alpha   90.00
_cell.angle_beta   90.00
_cell.angle_gamma   90.00
#
_symmetry.space_group_name_H-M   'P 1'
#
loop_
_entity.id
_entity.type
_entity.pdbx_description
1 polymer ?
#
loop_
_entity_poly.entity_id
_entity_poly.type
_entity_poly.pdbx_seq_one_letter_code
_entity_poly.pdbx_strand_id
1 'polypeptide(L)'
;MSYYYEYTFSDLAEFLSSPEGMAVAGVVLFFLAFLAVQYVFQSLSLYAIARRRGIAHPGLAWVPVAYSWILGSISDQYQYVVQGKIRNYRKILLALAVVSFFFSGAGVLLMANWGTVLVALQGEFSFLHHEVGQAAAATVAGLSAAGLVVYQYISLYDLYQSCNPGNSVAFLVLSAVFPFLASFFLFADRKKERGMPPRREGQATEREPQDSQGAPVAEESWDDPDRDRPVES
;
A
#
# COMPACT_ATOMS: atom_id res chain seq x y z
N MET A 1 -28.70 -35.24 -2.34
CA MET A 1 -27.83 -34.06 -2.09
C MET A 1 -27.72 -33.68 -0.61
N SER A 2 -28.48 -34.26 0.33
CA SER A 2 -28.33 -33.95 1.78
C SER A 2 -27.19 -34.71 2.48
N TYR A 3 -26.86 -35.91 2.02
CA TYR A 3 -25.91 -36.80 2.71
C TYR A 3 -24.49 -36.26 2.88
N TYR A 4 -23.98 -35.48 1.92
CA TYR A 4 -22.63 -34.90 2.04
C TYR A 4 -22.55 -33.80 3.09
N TYR A 5 -23.62 -33.00 3.27
CA TYR A 5 -23.66 -31.90 4.24
C TYR A 5 -23.83 -32.41 5.66
N GLU A 6 -24.62 -33.46 5.87
CA GLU A 6 -24.75 -34.08 7.20
C GLU A 6 -23.41 -34.61 7.69
N TYR A 7 -22.66 -35.32 6.84
CA TYR A 7 -21.37 -35.91 7.24
C TYR A 7 -20.32 -34.86 7.64
N THR A 8 -20.19 -33.77 6.88
CA THR A 8 -19.20 -32.72 7.19
C THR A 8 -19.54 -31.95 8.46
N PHE A 9 -20.83 -31.70 8.72
CA PHE A 9 -21.26 -30.97 9.92
C PHE A 9 -21.21 -31.85 11.17
N SER A 10 -21.49 -33.15 11.03
CA SER A 10 -21.33 -34.15 12.08
C SER A 10 -19.87 -34.32 12.50
N ASP A 11 -18.94 -34.48 11.56
CA ASP A 11 -17.50 -34.59 11.86
C ASP A 11 -16.96 -33.32 12.55
N LEU A 12 -17.42 -32.14 12.11
CA LEU A 12 -16.99 -30.87 12.70
C LEU A 12 -17.61 -30.67 14.09
N ALA A 13 -18.86 -31.06 14.32
CA ALA A 13 -19.48 -31.01 15.63
C ALA A 13 -18.86 -32.03 16.61
N GLU A 14 -18.54 -33.24 16.13
CA GLU A 14 -17.85 -34.26 16.90
C GLU A 14 -16.42 -33.82 17.23
N PHE A 15 -15.68 -33.28 16.27
CA PHE A 15 -14.37 -32.68 16.48
C PHE A 15 -14.43 -31.51 17.47
N LEU A 16 -15.34 -30.54 17.30
CA LEU A 16 -15.50 -29.41 18.22
C LEU A 16 -16.01 -29.84 19.60
N SER A 17 -16.69 -30.97 19.74
CA SER A 17 -17.10 -31.51 21.05
C SER A 17 -15.96 -32.24 21.78
N SER A 18 -14.93 -32.67 21.04
CA SER A 18 -13.74 -33.29 21.62
C SER A 18 -12.89 -32.25 22.38
N PRO A 19 -12.20 -32.65 23.46
CA PRO A 19 -11.28 -31.75 24.18
C PRO A 19 -10.18 -31.16 23.28
N GLU A 20 -9.72 -31.94 22.31
CA GLU A 20 -8.69 -31.53 21.35
C GLU A 20 -9.22 -30.49 20.36
N GLY A 21 -10.42 -30.69 19.80
CA GLY A 21 -11.02 -29.73 18.88
C GLY A 21 -11.47 -28.44 19.56
N MET A 22 -11.90 -28.48 20.83
CA MET A 22 -12.12 -27.26 21.63
C MET A 22 -10.84 -26.44 21.81
N ALA A 23 -9.71 -27.11 22.09
CA ALA A 23 -8.42 -26.44 22.21
C ALA A 23 -7.98 -25.83 20.87
N VAL A 24 -8.09 -26.58 19.76
CA VAL A 24 -7.77 -26.08 18.42
C VAL A 24 -8.68 -24.91 18.03
N ALA A 25 -9.99 -25.01 18.26
CA ALA A 25 -10.93 -23.94 17.96
C ALA A 25 -10.63 -22.68 18.77
N GLY A 26 -10.32 -22.81 20.07
CA GLY A 26 -9.91 -21.69 20.90
C GLY A 26 -8.63 -21.02 20.39
N VAL A 27 -7.63 -21.81 20.00
CA VAL A 27 -6.38 -21.31 19.41
C VAL A 27 -6.65 -20.60 18.08
N VAL A 28 -7.44 -21.19 17.18
CA VAL A 28 -7.81 -20.58 15.90
C VAL A 28 -8.58 -19.28 16.09
N LEU A 29 -9.53 -19.22 17.01
CA LEU A 29 -10.29 -18.01 17.34
C LEU A 29 -9.39 -16.92 17.92
N PHE A 30 -8.45 -17.28 18.79
CA PHE A 30 -7.47 -16.34 19.32
C PHE A 30 -6.58 -15.77 18.20
N PHE A 31 -6.07 -16.62 17.31
CA PHE A 31 -5.28 -16.17 16.15
C PHE A 31 -6.10 -15.30 15.20
N LEU A 32 -7.37 -15.64 14.93
CA LEU A 32 -8.26 -14.82 14.12
C LEU A 32 -8.53 -13.46 14.75
N ALA A 33 -8.79 -13.41 16.06
CA ALA A 33 -8.98 -12.16 16.78
C ALA A 33 -7.70 -11.31 16.75
N PHE A 34 -6.53 -11.92 16.96
CA PHE A 34 -5.24 -11.25 16.88
C PHE A 34 -4.99 -10.68 15.47
N LEU A 35 -5.22 -11.47 14.42
CA LEU A 35 -5.09 -11.04 13.02
C LEU A 35 -6.05 -9.88 12.70
N ALA A 36 -7.29 -9.93 13.20
CA ALA A 36 -8.26 -8.85 13.02
C ALA A 36 -7.79 -7.55 13.67
N VAL A 37 -7.26 -7.60 14.90
CA VAL A 37 -6.70 -6.42 15.59
C VAL A 37 -5.54 -5.84 14.79
N GLN A 38 -4.59 -6.68 14.37
CA GLN A 38 -3.44 -6.24 13.58
C GLN A 38 -3.87 -5.56 12.27
N TYR A 39 -4.84 -6.14 11.58
CA TYR A 39 -5.41 -5.59 10.36
C TYR A 39 -6.06 -4.22 10.59
N VAL A 40 -6.88 -4.06 11.64
CA VAL A 40 -7.50 -2.76 11.98
C VAL A 40 -6.45 -1.69 12.27
N PHE A 41 -5.43 -2.01 13.09
CA PHE A 41 -4.36 -1.07 13.41
C PHE A 41 -3.57 -0.64 12.18
N GLN A 42 -3.28 -1.58 11.29
CA GLN A 42 -2.55 -1.36 10.06
C GLN A 42 -3.35 -0.53 9.05
N SER A 43 -4.63 -0.83 8.84
CA SER A 43 -5.51 -0.04 7.96
C SER A 43 -5.73 1.37 8.50
N LEU A 44 -5.90 1.54 9.81
CA LEU A 44 -6.13 2.86 10.41
C LEU A 44 -4.87 3.75 10.38
N SER A 45 -3.69 3.16 10.60
CA SER A 45 -2.42 3.86 10.54
C SER A 45 -2.10 4.35 9.13
N LEU A 46 -2.25 3.49 8.12
CA LEU A 46 -2.11 3.90 6.72
C LEU A 46 -3.15 4.91 6.28
N TYR A 47 -4.42 4.72 6.66
CA TYR A 47 -5.48 5.68 6.37
C TYR A 47 -5.12 7.07 6.91
N ALA A 48 -4.65 7.14 8.17
CA ALA A 48 -4.24 8.40 8.79
C ALA A 48 -3.03 9.05 8.09
N ILE A 49 -2.07 8.26 7.60
CA ILE A 49 -0.91 8.77 6.84
C ILE A 49 -1.34 9.25 5.45
N ALA A 50 -2.08 8.43 4.71
CA ALA A 50 -2.57 8.76 3.37
C ALA A 50 -3.45 10.01 3.34
N ARG A 51 -4.36 10.16 4.32
CA ARG A 51 -5.23 11.34 4.44
C ARG A 51 -4.45 12.63 4.67
N ARG A 52 -3.40 12.59 5.50
CA ARG A 52 -2.58 13.78 5.76
C ARG A 52 -1.70 14.14 4.57
N ARG A 53 -1.16 13.15 3.89
CA ARG A 53 -0.32 13.34 2.70
C ARG A 53 -1.08 13.72 1.43
N GLY A 54 -2.42 13.74 1.48
CA GLY A 54 -3.27 14.12 0.33
C GLY A 54 -3.29 13.07 -0.78
N ILE A 55 -3.05 11.81 -0.45
CA ILE A 55 -3.06 10.71 -1.44
C ILE A 55 -4.52 10.40 -1.82
N ALA A 56 -4.74 10.17 -3.11
CA ALA A 56 -6.06 9.83 -3.64
C ALA A 56 -6.63 8.54 -3.00
N HIS A 57 -7.92 8.55 -2.70
CA HIS A 57 -8.69 7.40 -2.19
C HIS A 57 -8.09 6.68 -0.94
N PRO A 58 -7.91 7.38 0.19
CA PRO A 58 -7.33 6.79 1.41
C PRO A 58 -8.15 5.63 2.00
N GLY A 59 -9.45 5.53 1.66
CA GLY A 59 -10.32 4.42 2.07
C GLY A 59 -9.90 3.05 1.54
N LEU A 60 -9.09 3.00 0.48
CA LEU A 60 -8.55 1.75 -0.06
C LEU A 60 -7.60 1.02 0.91
N ALA A 61 -7.12 1.68 1.96
CA ALA A 61 -6.29 1.05 2.99
C ALA A 61 -7.00 -0.09 3.75
N TRP A 62 -8.34 -0.15 3.68
CA TRP A 62 -9.13 -1.25 4.23
C TRP A 62 -9.19 -2.46 3.29
N VAL A 63 -9.06 -2.32 1.98
CA VAL A 63 -9.16 -3.50 1.10
C VAL A 63 -7.84 -4.27 1.13
N PRO A 64 -7.82 -5.59 1.44
CA PRO A 64 -6.58 -6.37 1.56
C PRO A 64 -5.65 -6.28 0.35
N VAL A 65 -6.22 -6.24 -0.86
CA VAL A 65 -5.45 -6.09 -2.11
C VAL A 65 -5.08 -4.63 -2.38
N ALA A 66 -5.94 -3.66 -2.05
CA ALA A 66 -5.65 -2.23 -2.30
C ALA A 66 -4.74 -1.59 -1.24
N TYR A 67 -4.53 -2.28 -0.11
CA TYR A 67 -3.51 -1.95 0.88
C TYR A 67 -2.11 -1.78 0.25
N SER A 68 -1.74 -2.69 -0.66
CA SER A 68 -0.42 -2.67 -1.33
C SER A 68 -0.26 -1.45 -2.23
N TRP A 69 -1.35 -0.98 -2.84
CA TRP A 69 -1.39 0.24 -3.63
C TRP A 69 -1.19 1.49 -2.78
N ILE A 70 -1.87 1.59 -1.63
CA ILE A 70 -1.70 2.72 -0.70
C ILE A 70 -0.25 2.76 -0.20
N LEU A 71 0.30 1.64 0.24
CA LEU A 71 1.68 1.58 0.70
C LEU A 71 2.67 1.98 -0.42
N GLY A 72 2.46 1.48 -1.63
CA GLY A 72 3.26 1.85 -2.81
C GLY A 72 3.13 3.31 -3.20
N SER A 73 1.95 3.92 -3.04
CA SER A 73 1.73 5.35 -3.33
C SER A 73 2.43 6.27 -2.33
N ILE A 74 2.50 5.86 -1.06
CA ILE A 74 3.20 6.62 -0.02
C ILE A 74 4.72 6.57 -0.25
N SER A 75 5.27 5.40 -0.62
CA SER A 75 6.68 5.24 -0.99
C SER A 75 7.03 6.02 -2.27
N ASP A 76 6.18 5.99 -3.31
CA ASP A 76 6.37 6.79 -4.54
C ASP A 76 6.43 8.30 -4.24
N GLN A 77 5.53 8.80 -3.38
CA GLN A 77 5.57 10.20 -2.95
C GLN A 77 6.86 10.56 -2.21
N TYR A 78 7.34 9.69 -1.30
CA TYR A 78 8.59 9.92 -0.59
C TYR A 78 9.81 9.94 -1.53
N GLN A 79 9.90 8.96 -2.44
CA GLN A 79 10.96 8.87 -3.44
C GLN A 79 10.97 10.08 -4.39
N TYR A 80 9.79 10.55 -4.79
CA TYR A 80 9.65 11.74 -5.62
C TYR A 80 10.08 13.02 -4.88
N VAL A 81 9.59 13.22 -3.66
CA VAL A 81 9.81 14.46 -2.90
C VAL A 81 11.23 14.57 -2.33
N VAL A 82 11.83 13.45 -1.92
CA VAL A 82 13.14 13.46 -1.25
C VAL A 82 14.28 13.06 -2.18
N GLN A 83 14.08 12.05 -3.04
CA GLN A 83 15.13 11.55 -3.92
C GLN A 83 15.02 12.08 -5.37
N GLY A 84 13.94 12.79 -5.72
CA GLY A 84 13.69 13.26 -7.09
C GLY A 84 13.46 12.14 -8.11
N LYS A 85 13.19 10.91 -7.67
CA LYS A 85 13.04 9.74 -8.54
C LYS A 85 11.57 9.42 -8.75
N ILE A 86 11.18 9.24 -10.01
CA ILE A 86 9.83 8.80 -10.39
C ILE A 86 9.84 7.25 -10.39
N ARG A 87 9.13 6.60 -9.45
CA ARG A 87 9.05 5.14 -9.38
C ARG A 87 7.61 4.66 -9.24
N ASN A 88 7.15 3.81 -10.17
CA ASN A 88 5.76 3.33 -10.18
C ASN A 88 5.48 2.18 -9.18
N TYR A 89 5.94 2.26 -7.94
CA TYR A 89 5.76 1.21 -6.93
C TYR A 89 4.29 0.85 -6.68
N ARG A 90 3.40 1.85 -6.71
CA ARG A 90 1.93 1.65 -6.63
C ARG A 90 1.38 0.65 -7.65
N LYS A 91 1.93 0.61 -8.88
CA LYS A 91 1.48 -0.31 -9.94
C LYS A 91 2.10 -1.69 -9.77
N ILE A 92 3.39 -1.74 -9.44
CA ILE A 92 4.14 -2.99 -9.26
C ILE A 92 3.58 -3.79 -8.07
N LEU A 93 3.38 -3.14 -6.92
CA LEU A 93 2.81 -3.76 -5.72
C LEU A 93 1.38 -4.26 -5.94
N LEU A 94 0.56 -3.48 -6.66
CA LEU A 94 -0.81 -3.90 -6.99
C LEU A 94 -0.79 -5.10 -7.94
N ALA A 95 0.00 -5.05 -9.01
CA ALA A 95 0.11 -6.16 -9.96
C ALA A 95 0.57 -7.45 -9.27
N LEU A 96 1.60 -7.38 -8.43
CA LEU A 96 2.04 -8.54 -7.65
C LEU A 96 0.97 -9.02 -6.68
N ALA A 97 0.27 -8.12 -5.98
CA ALA A 97 -0.79 -8.51 -5.05
C ALA A 97 -1.96 -9.22 -5.76
N VAL A 98 -2.33 -8.75 -6.95
CA VAL A 98 -3.37 -9.39 -7.76
C VAL A 98 -2.91 -10.77 -8.22
N VAL A 99 -1.70 -10.88 -8.79
CA VAL A 99 -1.14 -12.18 -9.22
C VAL A 99 -1.06 -13.14 -8.04
N SER A 100 -0.48 -12.72 -6.92
CA SER A 100 -0.38 -13.56 -5.73
C SER A 100 -1.74 -13.92 -5.14
N PHE A 101 -2.76 -13.07 -5.23
CA PHE A 101 -4.11 -13.40 -4.77
C PHE A 101 -4.75 -14.52 -5.60
N PHE A 102 -4.66 -14.43 -6.93
CA PHE A 102 -5.19 -15.46 -7.84
C PHE A 102 -4.46 -16.80 -7.70
N PHE A 103 -3.16 -16.76 -7.41
CA PHE A 103 -2.33 -17.95 -7.27
C PHE A 103 -2.17 -18.46 -5.82
N SER A 104 -2.66 -17.70 -4.82
CA SER A 104 -2.71 -18.10 -3.41
C SER A 104 -3.81 -19.14 -3.17
N GLY A 105 -3.73 -19.89 -2.06
CA GLY A 105 -4.72 -20.91 -1.68
C GLY A 105 -6.18 -20.44 -1.77
N ALA A 106 -6.48 -19.17 -1.46
CA ALA A 106 -7.82 -18.62 -1.62
C ALA A 106 -8.25 -18.48 -3.10
N GLY A 107 -7.34 -18.02 -3.97
CA GLY A 107 -7.57 -17.95 -5.42
C GLY A 107 -7.62 -19.34 -6.06
N VAL A 108 -6.80 -20.28 -5.57
CA VAL A 108 -6.81 -21.68 -5.97
C VAL A 108 -8.12 -22.35 -5.55
N LEU A 109 -8.68 -22.08 -4.37
CA LEU A 109 -10.00 -22.62 -3.98
C LEU A 109 -11.13 -22.05 -4.86
N LEU A 110 -11.07 -20.77 -5.23
CA LEU A 110 -11.99 -20.13 -6.18
C LEU A 110 -11.87 -20.73 -7.59
N MET A 111 -10.64 -20.95 -8.07
CA MET A 111 -10.37 -21.54 -9.38
C MET A 111 -10.59 -23.04 -9.42
N ALA A 112 -10.39 -23.76 -8.31
CA ALA A 112 -10.66 -25.18 -8.17
C ALA A 112 -12.16 -25.44 -8.17
N ASN A 113 -12.97 -24.59 -7.51
CA ASN A 113 -14.42 -24.66 -7.63
C ASN A 113 -14.87 -24.50 -9.10
N TRP A 114 -14.32 -23.52 -9.81
CA TRP A 114 -14.58 -23.34 -11.25
C TRP A 114 -14.08 -24.52 -12.12
N GLY A 115 -12.88 -25.05 -11.80
CA GLY A 115 -12.28 -26.19 -12.47
C GLY A 115 -13.08 -27.48 -12.28
N THR A 116 -13.64 -27.70 -11.09
CA THR A 116 -14.54 -28.83 -10.84
C THR A 116 -15.85 -28.73 -11.64
N VAL A 117 -16.35 -27.52 -11.87
CA VAL A 117 -17.51 -27.29 -12.75
C VAL A 117 -17.16 -27.58 -14.21
N LEU A 118 -15.97 -27.20 -14.68
CA LEU A 118 -15.51 -27.50 -16.05
C LEU A 118 -15.24 -29.00 -16.26
N VAL A 119 -14.64 -29.68 -15.28
CA VAL A 119 -14.42 -31.14 -15.29
C VAL A 119 -15.74 -31.90 -15.21
N ALA A 120 -16.75 -31.39 -14.49
CA ALA A 120 -18.09 -31.95 -14.50
C ALA A 120 -18.82 -31.77 -15.85
N LEU A 121 -18.43 -30.76 -16.64
CA LEU A 121 -18.99 -30.48 -17.97
C LEU A 121 -18.25 -31.19 -19.11
N GLN A 122 -16.98 -31.57 -18.91
CA GLN A 122 -16.15 -32.27 -19.90
C GLN A 122 -15.74 -33.63 -19.34
N GLY A 123 -16.49 -34.66 -19.71
CA GLY A 123 -16.23 -36.04 -19.30
C GLY A 123 -14.81 -36.49 -19.62
N GLU A 124 -14.18 -37.07 -18.60
CA GLU A 124 -12.91 -37.81 -18.55
C GLU A 124 -11.76 -37.29 -19.41
N PHE A 125 -10.73 -36.70 -18.78
CA PHE A 125 -9.30 -36.98 -19.00
C PHE A 125 -8.45 -36.10 -18.07
N SER A 126 -7.34 -36.66 -17.55
CA SER A 126 -6.10 -35.93 -17.15
C SER A 126 -5.80 -35.64 -15.66
N PHE A 127 -5.73 -36.66 -14.80
CA PHE A 127 -5.12 -36.53 -13.46
C PHE A 127 -3.67 -36.00 -13.50
N LEU A 128 -2.83 -36.48 -14.44
CA LEU A 128 -1.42 -36.07 -14.55
C LEU A 128 -1.22 -34.63 -15.06
N HIS A 129 -2.17 -34.04 -15.79
CA HIS A 129 -2.05 -32.64 -16.25
C HIS A 129 -2.54 -31.65 -15.19
N HIS A 130 -3.52 -32.03 -14.36
CA HIS A 130 -3.99 -31.21 -13.24
C HIS A 130 -2.95 -31.08 -12.13
N GLU A 131 -2.31 -32.18 -11.73
CA GLU A 131 -1.29 -32.20 -10.66
C GLU A 131 -0.05 -31.37 -11.04
N VAL A 132 0.48 -31.58 -12.25
CA VAL A 132 1.65 -30.83 -12.74
C VAL A 132 1.31 -29.36 -12.98
N GLY A 133 0.11 -29.06 -13.48
CA GLY A 133 -0.39 -27.70 -13.65
C GLY A 133 -0.54 -26.96 -12.32
N GLN A 134 -1.03 -27.63 -11.28
CA GLN A 134 -1.14 -27.08 -9.93
C GLN A 134 0.23 -26.85 -9.29
N ALA A 135 1.19 -27.78 -9.46
CA ALA A 135 2.56 -27.60 -8.97
C ALA A 135 3.28 -26.43 -9.67
N ALA A 136 3.12 -26.29 -10.99
CA ALA A 136 3.66 -25.16 -11.74
C ALA A 136 3.00 -23.84 -11.30
N ALA A 137 1.69 -23.82 -11.10
CA ALA A 137 1.00 -22.65 -10.57
C ALA A 137 1.49 -22.29 -9.16
N ALA A 138 1.69 -23.28 -8.28
CA ALA A 138 2.17 -23.06 -6.91
C ALA A 138 3.60 -22.49 -6.88
N THR A 139 4.48 -22.90 -7.79
CA THR A 139 5.84 -22.33 -7.88
C THR A 139 5.81 -20.87 -8.36
N VAL A 140 4.99 -20.55 -9.36
CA VAL A 140 4.76 -19.15 -9.80
C VAL A 140 4.13 -18.32 -8.68
N ALA A 141 3.19 -18.90 -7.92
CA ALA A 141 2.60 -18.28 -6.74
C ALA A 141 3.68 -17.92 -5.72
N GLY A 142 4.54 -18.88 -5.37
CA GLY A 142 5.62 -18.70 -4.41
C GLY A 142 6.62 -17.63 -4.84
N LEU A 143 7.02 -17.61 -6.11
CA LEU A 143 7.90 -16.58 -6.66
C LEU A 143 7.26 -15.19 -6.63
N SER A 144 5.98 -15.10 -7.02
CA SER A 144 5.24 -13.82 -6.98
C SER A 144 5.09 -13.30 -5.55
N ALA A 145 4.78 -14.19 -4.59
CA ALA A 145 4.64 -13.85 -3.19
C ALA A 145 5.97 -13.41 -2.58
N ALA A 146 7.07 -14.09 -2.91
CA ALA A 146 8.41 -13.68 -2.50
C ALA A 146 8.75 -12.26 -3.02
N GLY A 147 8.48 -11.99 -4.31
CA GLY A 147 8.63 -10.67 -4.88
C GLY A 147 7.79 -9.61 -4.17
N LEU A 148 6.55 -9.95 -3.83
CA LEU A 148 5.59 -9.05 -3.19
C LEU A 148 6.12 -8.64 -1.83
N VAL A 149 6.58 -9.62 -1.04
CA VAL A 149 7.18 -9.40 0.27
C VAL A 149 8.39 -8.48 0.18
N VAL A 150 9.29 -8.71 -0.77
CA VAL A 150 10.47 -7.85 -0.96
C VAL A 150 10.06 -6.40 -1.26
N TYR A 151 9.18 -6.19 -2.23
CA TYR A 151 8.70 -4.83 -2.56
C TYR A 151 7.94 -4.19 -1.41
N GLN A 152 7.19 -4.97 -0.64
CA GLN A 152 6.48 -4.49 0.53
C GLN A 152 7.46 -3.99 1.60
N TYR A 153 8.53 -4.74 1.90
CA TYR A 153 9.57 -4.27 2.83
C TYR A 153 10.33 -3.05 2.31
N ILE A 154 10.60 -2.95 1.01
CA ILE A 154 11.20 -1.75 0.42
C ILE A 154 10.27 -0.53 0.61
N SER A 155 8.98 -0.68 0.32
CA SER A 155 8.02 0.41 0.53
C SER A 155 7.82 0.76 2.01
N LEU A 156 7.94 -0.23 2.90
CA LEU A 156 7.90 -0.05 4.35
C LEU A 156 9.15 0.68 4.87
N TYR A 157 10.32 0.40 4.29
CA TYR A 157 11.56 1.12 4.55
C TYR A 157 11.40 2.61 4.24
N ASP A 158 10.96 2.92 3.02
CA ASP A 158 10.71 4.29 2.56
C ASP A 158 9.70 4.99 3.48
N LEU A 159 8.67 4.26 3.93
CA LEU A 159 7.70 4.75 4.89
C LEU A 159 8.34 5.11 6.23
N TYR A 160 9.14 4.21 6.83
CA TYR A 160 9.83 4.49 8.10
C TYR A 160 10.85 5.62 7.97
N GLN A 161 11.52 5.72 6.82
CA GLN A 161 12.44 6.81 6.54
C GLN A 161 11.71 8.16 6.43
N SER A 162 10.51 8.16 5.84
CA SER A 162 9.67 9.37 5.75
C SER A 162 9.16 9.83 7.13
N CYS A 163 8.89 8.91 8.05
CA CYS A 163 8.38 9.24 9.38
C CYS A 163 9.51 9.62 10.36
N ASN A 164 10.58 8.83 10.41
CA ASN A 164 11.70 9.01 11.32
C ASN A 164 13.02 8.41 10.77
N PRO A 165 13.86 9.20 10.08
CA PRO A 165 15.07 8.71 9.40
C PRO A 165 16.16 8.17 10.33
N GLY A 166 16.18 8.57 11.61
CA GLY A 166 17.24 8.16 12.55
C GLY A 166 17.17 6.69 12.98
N ASN A 167 15.97 6.11 13.08
CA ASN A 167 15.76 4.74 13.59
C ASN A 167 15.09 3.82 12.55
N SER A 168 14.99 4.23 11.28
CA SER A 168 14.20 3.51 10.26
C SER A 168 14.68 2.08 10.02
N VAL A 169 15.99 1.87 9.99
CA VAL A 169 16.59 0.54 9.80
C VAL A 169 16.25 -0.37 10.97
N ALA A 170 16.32 0.13 12.21
CA ALA A 170 15.96 -0.64 13.39
C ALA A 170 14.49 -1.05 13.37
N PHE A 171 13.58 -0.14 13.00
CA PHE A 171 12.16 -0.47 12.85
C PHE A 171 11.90 -1.48 11.73
N LEU A 172 12.63 -1.40 10.62
CA LEU A 172 12.51 -2.38 9.54
C LEU A 172 13.01 -3.76 9.97
N VAL A 173 14.21 -3.84 10.53
CA VAL A 173 14.79 -5.13 10.99
C VAL A 173 13.90 -5.75 12.04
N LEU A 174 13.42 -4.94 12.99
CA LEU A 174 12.54 -5.42 14.06
C LEU A 174 11.18 -5.86 13.51
N SER A 175 10.66 -5.20 12.47
CA SER A 175 9.46 -5.63 11.75
C SER A 175 9.68 -6.89 10.90
N ALA A 176 10.89 -7.10 10.38
CA ALA A 176 11.23 -8.29 9.62
C ALA A 176 11.38 -9.52 10.54
N VAL A 177 11.97 -9.36 11.72
CA VAL A 177 12.09 -10.42 12.75
C VAL A 177 10.73 -10.68 13.40
N PHE A 178 9.97 -9.62 13.66
CA PHE A 178 8.65 -9.69 14.30
C PHE A 178 7.61 -8.94 13.46
N PRO A 179 6.96 -9.60 12.48
CA PRO A 179 6.00 -8.98 11.57
C PRO A 179 4.84 -8.27 12.28
N PHE A 180 4.45 -8.73 13.47
CA PHE A 180 3.38 -8.09 14.23
C PHE A 180 3.75 -6.68 14.72
N LEU A 181 5.03 -6.40 14.94
CA LEU A 181 5.48 -5.07 15.38
C LEU A 181 5.33 -4.02 14.29
N ALA A 182 5.29 -4.44 13.01
CA ALA A 182 5.12 -3.53 11.88
C ALA A 182 3.87 -2.67 12.06
N SER A 183 2.72 -3.28 12.38
CA SER A 183 1.43 -2.58 12.56
C SER A 183 1.47 -1.60 13.74
N PHE A 184 2.14 -1.97 14.84
CA PHE A 184 2.30 -1.09 16.01
C PHE A 184 3.23 0.10 15.73
N PHE A 185 4.37 -0.12 15.06
CA PHE A 185 5.27 0.96 14.66
C PHE A 185 4.61 1.91 13.67
N LEU A 186 3.89 1.37 12.68
CA LEU A 186 3.13 2.16 11.71
C LEU A 186 2.08 3.03 12.41
N PHE A 187 1.41 2.48 13.43
CA PHE A 187 0.46 3.22 14.24
C PHE A 187 1.12 4.30 15.12
N ALA A 188 2.27 4.01 15.74
CA ALA A 188 3.01 4.96 16.56
C ALA A 188 3.62 6.10 15.73
N ASP A 189 4.15 5.77 14.56
CA ASP A 189 4.79 6.70 13.64
C ASP A 189 3.82 7.42 12.73
N ARG A 190 2.51 7.08 12.77
CA ARG A 190 1.49 7.76 11.97
C ARG A 190 1.66 9.26 12.09
N LYS A 191 1.82 9.83 13.28
CA LYS A 191 1.86 11.29 13.50
C LYS A 191 3.17 11.98 13.10
N LYS A 192 4.22 11.26 12.71
CA LYS A 192 5.57 11.82 12.50
C LYS A 192 5.87 11.96 10.99
N GLU A 193 6.48 13.07 10.60
CA GLU A 193 6.92 13.35 9.21
C GLU A 193 8.32 13.98 9.17
N ARG A 194 9.25 13.48 10.00
CA ARG A 194 10.58 14.08 10.13
C ARG A 194 11.46 13.95 8.88
N GLY A 195 11.13 13.01 8.00
CA GLY A 195 11.88 12.77 6.76
C GLY A 195 11.31 13.47 5.53
N MET A 196 10.17 14.17 5.63
CA MET A 196 9.55 14.87 4.51
C MET A 196 9.85 16.38 4.61
N PRO A 197 10.17 17.08 3.50
CA PRO A 197 10.33 18.53 3.53
C PRO A 197 9.05 19.21 4.03
N PRO A 198 9.18 20.36 4.73
CA PRO A 198 8.06 21.06 5.32
C PRO A 198 7.03 21.43 4.25
N ARG A 199 5.76 21.16 4.55
CA ARG A 199 4.64 21.50 3.67
C ARG A 199 4.59 23.01 3.49
N ARG A 200 4.49 23.48 2.24
CA ARG A 200 4.40 24.91 1.87
C ARG A 200 3.29 25.70 2.58
N GLU A 201 2.35 25.03 3.23
CA GLU A 201 1.28 25.65 4.03
C GLU A 201 1.83 26.51 5.18
N GLY A 202 3.03 26.22 5.72
CA GLY A 202 3.68 27.03 6.74
C GLY A 202 4.44 28.27 6.22
N GLN A 203 4.67 28.39 4.91
CA GLN A 203 5.38 29.54 4.31
C GLN A 203 4.44 30.62 3.75
N ALA A 204 3.14 30.35 3.69
CA ALA A 204 2.14 31.32 3.23
C ALA A 204 1.69 32.27 4.35
N THR A 205 1.85 31.89 5.62
CA THR A 205 1.47 32.74 6.77
C THR A 205 2.61 33.66 7.22
N GLU A 206 3.87 33.31 6.90
CA GLU A 206 5.07 34.10 7.23
C GLU A 206 5.60 34.91 6.04
N ARG A 207 4.78 35.12 5.00
CA ARG A 207 5.00 36.23 4.07
C ARG A 207 3.97 37.28 4.41
N GLU A 208 4.30 38.12 5.40
CA GLU A 208 3.72 39.46 5.42
C GLU A 208 3.86 40.08 4.03
N PRO A 209 2.85 40.80 3.53
CA PRO A 209 2.93 41.44 2.23
C PRO A 209 3.91 42.61 2.35
N GLN A 210 5.19 42.34 2.08
CA GLN A 210 6.15 43.39 1.79
C GLN A 210 5.85 43.87 0.37
N ASP A 211 4.83 44.71 0.33
CA ASP A 211 4.38 45.46 -0.81
C ASP A 211 5.51 46.38 -1.29
N SER A 212 5.76 46.28 -2.59
CA SER A 212 6.33 47.30 -3.47
C SER A 212 7.05 48.50 -2.83
N GLN A 213 8.38 48.47 -2.85
CA GLN A 213 9.16 49.70 -2.92
C GLN A 213 10.43 49.51 -3.76
N GLY A 214 10.44 50.17 -4.91
CA GLY A 214 11.66 50.61 -5.58
C GLY A 214 12.16 49.79 -6.76
N ALA A 215 11.51 49.88 -7.92
CA ALA A 215 12.20 49.82 -9.20
C ALA A 215 11.71 51.00 -10.06
N PRO A 216 12.59 51.92 -10.50
CA PRO A 216 12.16 53.12 -11.22
C PRO A 216 11.66 52.73 -12.61
N VAL A 217 10.47 53.21 -12.93
CA VAL A 217 9.85 53.16 -14.26
C VAL A 217 10.78 53.90 -15.23
N ALA A 218 11.25 53.21 -16.26
CA ALA A 218 11.98 53.85 -17.35
C ALA A 218 10.98 54.69 -18.16
N GLU A 219 11.06 56.02 -18.04
CA GLU A 219 10.39 56.96 -18.94
C GLU A 219 11.10 56.90 -20.30
N GLU A 220 10.43 56.31 -21.29
CA GLU A 220 10.83 56.38 -22.69
C GLU A 220 10.32 57.72 -23.25
N SER A 221 11.16 58.76 -23.17
CA SER A 221 10.87 60.09 -23.71
C SER A 221 11.02 60.06 -25.23
N TRP A 222 9.89 60.13 -25.94
CA TRP A 222 9.85 60.33 -27.39
C TRP A 222 10.36 61.75 -27.73
N ASP A 223 11.59 61.85 -28.21
CA ASP A 223 12.15 63.06 -28.84
C ASP A 223 11.45 63.29 -30.18
N ASP A 224 10.62 64.35 -30.26
CA ASP A 224 10.03 64.87 -31.50
C ASP A 224 10.94 65.97 -32.08
N PRO A 225 11.58 65.77 -33.25
CA PRO A 225 12.64 66.64 -33.76
C PRO A 225 12.10 67.73 -34.70
N ASP A 226 11.03 68.44 -34.34
CA ASP A 226 10.54 69.54 -35.19
C ASP A 226 9.78 70.66 -34.43
N ARG A 227 10.44 71.26 -33.43
CA ARG A 227 9.97 72.52 -32.84
C ARG A 227 11.07 73.59 -32.72
N ASP A 228 11.15 74.36 -33.79
CA ASP A 228 11.29 75.83 -33.80
C ASP A 228 12.60 76.48 -33.34
N ARG A 229 13.49 76.61 -34.34
CA ARG A 229 14.15 77.83 -34.86
C ARG A 229 14.41 79.04 -33.92
N PRO A 230 15.59 79.68 -34.03
CA PRO A 230 15.97 80.83 -33.22
C PRO A 230 15.23 82.10 -33.66
N VAL A 231 14.75 82.87 -32.69
CA VAL A 231 14.38 84.28 -32.91
C VAL A 231 15.58 85.12 -32.49
N GLU A 232 16.26 85.70 -33.47
CA GLU A 232 17.26 86.74 -33.29
C GLU A 232 16.58 88.09 -32.95
N SER A 233 17.34 88.92 -32.21
CA SER A 233 17.17 90.35 -31.82
C SER A 233 16.07 90.71 -30.83
#